data_AF-Q792R3-F1
#
_entry.id   AF-Q792R3-F1
#
_cell.length_a   1.000
_cell.length_b   1.000
_cell.length_c   1.000
_cell.angle_alpha   90.00
_cell.angle_beta   90.00
_cell.angle_gamma   90.00
#
_symmetry.space_group_name_H-M   'P 1'
#
loop_
_entity.id
_entity.type
_entity.pdbx_description
1 polymer ?
#
loop_
_entity_poly.entity_id
_entity_poly.type
_entity_poly.pdbx_seq_one_letter_code
_entity_poly.pdbx_strand_id
1 'polypeptide(L)'
;MAPADIPASLPLGLCLLLASGFGHAGKLLVVPMDGSHWFTMQMVVEKLLPKGHEVVVVVPEVSWQLGKPLNFTVKTYSVSHTQEDLNREFKFFIDSQWKTQQEGGVLPLLTSPAQGFFELLFSHCRSLFKDKKLVEYLKQSSFDAVFLDP
;
A
#
# COMPACT_ATOMS: atom_id res chain seq x y z
N MET A 1 -24.20 -51.78 -31.15
CA MET A 1 -23.82 -50.45 -30.65
C MET A 1 -22.60 -50.63 -29.77
N ALA A 2 -21.40 -50.34 -30.29
CA ALA A 2 -20.17 -50.41 -29.51
C ALA A 2 -20.05 -49.13 -28.66
N PRO A 3 -19.62 -49.21 -27.40
CA PRO A 3 -19.39 -48.02 -26.59
C PRO A 3 -18.18 -47.26 -27.15
N ALA A 4 -18.33 -45.95 -27.31
CA ALA A 4 -17.21 -45.09 -27.68
C ALA A 4 -16.31 -44.94 -26.44
N ASP A 5 -15.17 -45.63 -26.45
CA ASP A 5 -14.11 -45.43 -25.46
C ASP A 5 -13.57 -44.01 -25.61
N ILE A 6 -13.96 -43.12 -24.70
CA ILE A 6 -13.36 -41.79 -24.60
C ILE A 6 -11.95 -42.01 -24.04
N PRO A 7 -10.88 -41.73 -24.80
CA PRO A 7 -9.53 -41.94 -24.29
C PRO A 7 -9.32 -41.02 -23.08
N ALA A 8 -8.92 -41.60 -21.94
CA ALA A 8 -8.72 -40.91 -20.67
C ALA A 8 -7.74 -39.72 -20.74
N SER A 9 -7.00 -39.58 -21.85
CA SER A 9 -6.10 -38.46 -22.14
C SER A 9 -6.82 -37.13 -22.41
N LEU A 10 -8.02 -37.15 -23.00
CA LEU A 10 -8.82 -35.94 -23.28
C LEU A 10 -9.32 -35.24 -22.01
N PRO A 11 -9.97 -35.94 -21.04
CA PRO A 11 -10.39 -35.30 -19.79
C PRO A 11 -9.21 -34.84 -18.93
N LEU A 12 -8.07 -35.56 -18.97
CA LEU A 12 -6.86 -35.14 -18.25
C LEU A 12 -6.24 -33.87 -18.85
N GLY A 13 -6.16 -33.80 -20.19
CA GLY A 13 -5.66 -32.62 -20.90
C GLY A 13 -6.56 -31.39 -20.70
N LEU A 14 -7.89 -31.58 -20.70
CA LEU A 14 -8.84 -30.52 -20.40
C LEU A 14 -8.74 -30.04 -18.93
N CYS A 15 -8.57 -30.96 -17.98
CA CYS A 15 -8.32 -30.61 -16.57
C CYS A 15 -7.05 -29.80 -16.39
N LEU A 16 -5.95 -30.18 -17.05
CA LEU A 16 -4.68 -29.44 -16.98
C LEU A 16 -4.78 -28.06 -17.62
N LEU A 17 -5.51 -27.91 -18.74
CA LEU A 17 -5.77 -26.61 -19.36
C LEU A 17 -6.63 -25.70 -18.46
N LEU A 18 -7.67 -26.25 -17.84
CA LEU A 18 -8.50 -25.51 -16.88
C LEU A 18 -7.73 -25.14 -15.61
N ALA A 19 -6.86 -26.04 -15.12
CA ALA A 19 -5.98 -25.78 -13.98
C ALA A 19 -4.86 -24.78 -14.32
N SER A 20 -4.38 -24.74 -15.56
CA SER A 20 -3.34 -23.80 -16.02
C SER A 20 -3.84 -22.35 -16.09
N GLY A 21 -5.16 -22.15 -16.21
CA GLY A 21 -5.81 -20.84 -16.05
C GLY A 21 -5.94 -20.40 -14.58
N PHE A 22 -5.67 -21.31 -13.64
CA PHE A 22 -5.71 -21.07 -12.20
C PHE A 22 -4.30 -20.89 -11.64
N GLY A 23 -3.51 -20.00 -12.26
CA GLY A 23 -2.28 -19.52 -11.64
C GLY A 23 -2.63 -18.78 -10.37
N HIS A 24 -2.06 -19.18 -9.23
CA HIS A 24 -2.23 -18.45 -7.98
C HIS A 24 -1.59 -17.07 -8.15
N ALA A 25 -2.41 -16.02 -8.19
CA ALA A 25 -1.91 -14.66 -8.27
C ALA A 25 -1.19 -14.31 -6.96
N GLY A 26 -0.01 -13.71 -7.08
CA GLY A 26 0.86 -13.49 -5.93
C GLY A 26 0.26 -12.55 -4.88
N LYS A 27 0.71 -12.73 -3.64
CA LYS A 27 0.37 -11.93 -2.48
C LYS A 27 1.23 -10.67 -2.41
N LEU A 28 0.58 -9.51 -2.45
CA LEU A 28 1.21 -8.20 -2.51
C LEU A 28 1.10 -7.46 -1.17
N LEU A 29 2.24 -7.01 -0.66
CA LEU A 29 2.31 -6.03 0.42
C LEU A 29 2.31 -4.62 -0.16
N VAL A 30 1.43 -3.75 0.31
CA VAL A 30 1.36 -2.35 -0.10
C VAL A 30 1.63 -1.48 1.12
N VAL A 31 2.61 -0.59 1.03
CA VAL A 31 2.96 0.36 2.10
C VAL A 31 2.96 1.75 1.50
N PRO A 32 1.81 2.44 1.48
CA PRO A 32 1.67 3.75 0.87
C PRO A 32 1.96 4.88 1.86
N MET A 33 2.35 6.02 1.31
CA MET A 33 2.38 7.32 1.97
C MET A 33 0.98 7.90 1.95
N ASP A 34 0.64 8.60 3.03
CA ASP A 34 -0.66 9.23 3.16
C ASP A 34 -0.92 10.31 2.09
N GLY A 35 -2.20 10.52 1.75
CA GLY A 35 -2.63 11.54 0.81
C GLY A 35 -2.60 11.12 -0.66
N SER A 36 -2.07 11.99 -1.53
CA SER A 36 -2.11 11.86 -3.00
C SER A 36 -1.43 10.59 -3.53
N HIS A 37 -0.37 10.13 -2.85
CA HIS A 37 0.37 8.94 -3.25
C HIS A 37 -0.53 7.69 -3.21
N TRP A 38 -1.31 7.53 -2.12
CA TRP A 38 -2.28 6.45 -2.00
C TRP A 38 -3.34 6.46 -3.09
N PHE A 39 -3.90 7.60 -3.48
CA PHE A 39 -4.89 7.63 -4.56
C PHE A 39 -4.35 7.02 -5.85
N THR A 40 -3.06 7.22 -6.12
CA THR A 40 -2.39 6.63 -7.31
C THR A 40 -2.20 5.13 -7.15
N MET A 41 -1.70 4.69 -5.99
CA MET A 41 -1.48 3.27 -5.71
C MET A 41 -2.80 2.48 -5.62
N GLN A 42 -3.85 3.09 -5.08
CA GLN A 42 -5.18 2.51 -4.96
C GLN A 42 -5.71 2.07 -6.33
N MET A 43 -5.51 2.89 -7.37
CA MET A 43 -5.92 2.52 -8.73
C MET A 43 -5.22 1.24 -9.23
N VAL A 44 -3.96 1.04 -8.86
CA VAL A 44 -3.23 -0.20 -9.20
C VAL A 44 -3.80 -1.37 -8.40
N VAL A 45 -3.98 -1.22 -7.09
CA VAL A 45 -4.57 -2.23 -6.21
C VAL A 45 -5.95 -2.69 -6.70
N GLU A 46 -6.82 -1.75 -7.10
CA GLU A 46 -8.15 -2.03 -7.64
C GLU A 46 -8.11 -2.85 -8.94
N LYS A 47 -7.02 -2.79 -9.72
CA LYS A 47 -6.82 -3.63 -10.91
C LYS A 47 -6.21 -4.99 -10.61
N LEU A 48 -5.55 -5.16 -9.47
CA LEU A 48 -4.91 -6.41 -9.06
C LEU A 48 -5.89 -7.35 -8.36
N LEU A 49 -6.81 -6.82 -7.55
CA LEU A 49 -7.84 -7.61 -6.87
C LEU A 49 -8.67 -8.52 -7.80
N PRO A 50 -9.27 -8.03 -8.91
CA PRO A 50 -10.04 -8.89 -9.81
C PRO A 50 -9.18 -9.89 -10.59
N LYS A 51 -7.85 -9.73 -10.58
CA LYS A 51 -6.90 -10.70 -11.16
C LYS A 51 -6.50 -11.80 -10.17
N GLY A 52 -7.09 -11.80 -8.97
CA GLY A 52 -6.89 -12.83 -7.95
C GLY A 52 -5.76 -12.55 -6.96
N HIS A 53 -5.08 -11.39 -7.05
CA HIS A 53 -4.01 -11.06 -6.11
C HIS A 53 -4.55 -10.86 -4.69
N GLU A 54 -3.93 -11.51 -3.71
CA GLU A 54 -4.13 -11.17 -2.31
C GLU A 54 -3.39 -9.86 -2.02
N VAL A 55 -4.09 -8.83 -1.54
CA VAL A 55 -3.48 -7.53 -1.23
C VAL A 55 -3.62 -7.23 0.26
N VAL A 56 -2.50 -6.89 0.89
CA VAL A 56 -2.44 -6.38 2.26
C VAL A 56 -1.85 -4.97 2.24
N VAL A 57 -2.62 -4.00 2.74
CA VAL A 57 -2.21 -2.60 2.82
C VAL A 57 -1.89 -2.25 4.27
N VAL A 58 -0.72 -1.65 4.51
CA VAL A 58 -0.26 -1.24 5.85
C VAL A 58 -0.25 0.28 5.96
N VAL A 59 -1.05 0.83 6.88
CA VAL A 59 -1.25 2.29 7.03
C VAL A 59 -1.26 2.72 8.50
N PRO A 60 -0.96 3.98 8.84
CA PRO A 60 -1.15 4.47 10.20
C PRO A 60 -2.64 4.50 10.58
N GLU A 61 -2.96 4.37 11.87
CA GLU A 61 -4.34 4.45 12.37
C GLU A 61 -4.97 5.84 12.16
N VAL A 62 -4.14 6.89 12.20
CA VAL A 62 -4.49 8.27 11.83
C VAL A 62 -4.09 8.45 10.39
N SER A 63 -5.08 8.57 9.50
CA SER A 63 -4.82 8.68 8.06
C SER A 63 -5.90 9.42 7.28
N TRP A 64 -5.50 10.12 6.21
CA TRP A 64 -6.44 10.70 5.23
C TRP A 64 -7.12 9.65 4.32
N GLN A 65 -6.67 8.39 4.32
CA GLN A 65 -7.07 7.35 3.37
C GLN A 65 -8.33 6.55 3.77
N LEU A 66 -8.74 6.58 5.04
CA LEU A 66 -9.68 5.58 5.61
C LEU A 66 -11.16 5.78 5.25
N GLY A 67 -11.48 6.64 4.29
CA GLY A 67 -12.87 7.03 4.00
C GLY A 67 -13.71 6.01 3.21
N LYS A 68 -13.13 4.99 2.57
CA LYS A 68 -13.87 4.05 1.71
C LYS A 68 -13.74 2.61 2.19
N PRO A 69 -14.84 1.81 2.18
CA PRO A 69 -14.72 0.37 2.34
C PRO A 69 -14.00 -0.20 1.12
N LEU A 70 -12.91 -0.92 1.37
CA LEU A 70 -12.04 -1.46 0.33
C LEU A 70 -12.03 -2.98 0.39
N ASN A 71 -12.03 -3.63 -0.77
CA ASN A 71 -12.07 -5.09 -0.90
C ASN A 71 -10.67 -5.72 -0.72
N PHE A 72 -9.89 -5.25 0.25
CA PHE A 72 -8.56 -5.76 0.55
C PHE A 72 -8.29 -5.76 2.06
N THR A 73 -7.25 -6.46 2.49
CA THR A 73 -6.88 -6.51 3.91
C THR A 73 -6.14 -5.23 4.29
N VAL A 74 -6.62 -4.55 5.33
CA VAL A 74 -5.92 -3.40 5.93
C VAL A 74 -5.29 -3.82 7.26
N LYS A 75 -4.02 -3.47 7.45
CA LYS A 75 -3.32 -3.56 8.72
C LYS A 75 -2.94 -2.15 9.16
N THR A 76 -3.32 -1.79 10.39
CA THR A 76 -2.97 -0.50 10.96
C THR A 76 -1.89 -0.64 12.02
N TYR A 77 -1.15 0.44 12.25
CA TYR A 77 -0.25 0.60 13.39
C TYR A 77 -0.50 1.93 14.09
N SER A 78 -0.24 1.97 15.39
CA SER A 78 -0.52 3.16 16.19
C SER A 78 0.53 4.25 16.02
N VAL A 79 0.06 5.50 16.09
CA VAL A 79 0.90 6.69 15.97
C VAL A 79 0.64 7.64 17.13
N SER A 80 1.60 8.52 17.42
CA SER A 80 1.52 9.39 18.61
C SER A 80 0.86 10.76 18.37
N HIS A 81 0.40 11.04 17.16
CA HIS A 81 -0.14 12.33 16.74
C HIS A 81 -1.62 12.18 16.36
N THR A 82 -2.38 13.27 16.42
CA THR A 82 -3.78 13.27 15.98
C THR A 82 -3.92 13.67 14.51
N GLN A 83 -5.14 13.54 13.98
CA GLN A 83 -5.45 14.02 12.64
C GLN A 83 -5.25 15.54 12.51
N GLU A 84 -5.50 16.29 13.57
CA GLU A 84 -5.28 17.73 13.65
C GLU A 84 -3.79 18.09 13.58
N ASP A 85 -2.93 17.32 14.25
CA ASP A 85 -1.48 17.49 14.19
C ASP A 85 -0.97 17.24 12.76
N LEU A 86 -1.41 16.13 12.13
CA LEU A 86 -1.08 15.82 10.73
C LEU A 86 -1.50 16.96 9.79
N ASN A 87 -2.73 17.47 9.94
CA ASN A 87 -3.24 18.58 9.13
C ASN A 87 -2.44 19.88 9.35
N ARG A 88 -2.05 20.17 10.60
CA ARG A 88 -1.29 21.36 10.97
C ARG A 88 0.10 21.34 10.35
N GLU A 89 0.85 20.25 10.53
CA GLU A 89 2.21 20.12 10.01
C GLU A 89 2.21 20.13 8.48
N PHE A 90 1.24 19.47 7.83
CA PHE A 90 1.10 19.52 6.39
C PHE A 90 0.78 20.93 5.87
N LYS A 91 -0.13 21.66 6.53
CA LYS A 91 -0.43 23.04 6.16
C LYS A 91 0.82 23.93 6.27
N PHE A 92 1.57 23.78 7.36
CA PHE A 92 2.80 24.53 7.57
C PHE A 92 3.86 24.21 6.52
N PHE A 93 3.99 22.93 6.14
CA PHE A 93 4.85 22.50 5.05
C PHE A 93 4.48 23.19 3.72
N ILE A 94 3.21 23.11 3.30
CA ILE A 94 2.76 23.72 2.04
C ILE A 94 2.92 25.25 2.05
N ASP A 95 2.53 25.91 3.14
CA ASP A 95 2.67 27.37 3.27
C ASP A 95 4.15 27.80 3.18
N SER A 96 5.07 26.99 3.72
CA SER A 96 6.51 27.24 3.67
C SER A 96 7.11 27.00 2.28
N GLN A 97 6.69 25.93 1.60
CA GLN A 97 7.09 25.66 0.21
C GLN A 97 6.62 26.78 -0.72
N TRP A 98 5.38 27.24 -0.56
CA TRP A 98 4.82 28.30 -1.39
C TRP A 98 5.57 29.63 -1.25
N LYS A 99 5.89 30.04 -0.01
CA LYS A 99 6.69 31.25 0.25
C LYS A 99 8.09 31.15 -0.37
N THR A 100 8.74 30.00 -0.18
CA THR A 100 10.08 29.74 -0.74
C THR A 100 10.09 29.86 -2.27
N GLN A 101 9.06 29.35 -2.93
CA GLN A 101 8.92 29.45 -4.38
C GLN A 101 8.76 30.90 -4.86
N GLN A 102 8.02 31.74 -4.12
CA GLN A 102 7.83 33.15 -4.48
C GLN A 102 9.13 33.98 -4.30
N GLU A 103 9.99 33.60 -3.37
CA GLU A 103 11.20 34.35 -3.03
C GLU A 103 12.42 33.99 -3.92
N GLY A 104 12.27 33.06 -4.88
CA GLY A 104 13.23 32.83 -5.97
C GLY A 104 14.58 32.20 -5.56
N GLY A 105 14.73 31.73 -4.32
CA GLY A 105 15.97 31.15 -3.80
C GLY A 105 15.91 29.61 -3.67
N VAL A 106 16.94 28.92 -4.18
CA VAL A 106 17.20 27.48 -3.92
C VAL A 106 17.82 27.22 -2.54
N LEU A 107 18.30 28.27 -1.86
CA LEU A 107 18.98 28.19 -0.57
C LEU A 107 18.11 27.79 0.65
N PRO A 108 16.80 28.09 0.75
CA PRO A 108 16.03 27.83 1.97
C PRO A 108 15.66 26.37 2.19
N LEU A 109 15.89 25.47 1.21
CA LEU A 109 15.46 24.07 1.32
C LEU A 109 16.13 23.35 2.52
N LEU A 110 17.36 23.75 2.88
CA LEU A 110 18.12 23.17 3.99
C LEU A 110 17.79 23.82 5.35
N THR A 111 17.14 24.98 5.36
CA THR A 111 16.69 25.69 6.59
C THR A 111 15.17 25.76 6.67
N SER A 112 14.47 24.96 5.87
CA SER A 112 13.03 25.08 5.65
C SER A 112 12.26 24.66 6.91
N PRO A 113 11.19 25.37 7.27
CA PRO A 113 10.25 24.96 8.32
C PRO A 113 9.54 23.61 8.05
N ALA A 114 9.78 22.99 6.90
CA ALA A 114 9.32 21.67 6.50
C ALA A 114 9.75 20.51 7.43
N GLN A 115 10.69 20.73 8.36
CA GLN A 115 11.22 19.67 9.22
C GLN A 115 10.14 18.96 10.04
N GLY A 116 9.12 19.67 10.54
CA GLY A 116 8.05 19.07 11.35
C GLY A 116 7.24 18.02 10.59
N PHE A 117 6.88 18.32 9.33
CA PHE A 117 6.16 17.38 8.49
C PHE A 117 7.01 16.15 8.14
N PHE A 118 8.28 16.34 7.77
CA PHE A 118 9.18 15.21 7.51
C PHE A 118 9.44 14.37 8.76
N GLU A 119 9.55 14.97 9.95
CA GLU A 119 9.65 14.21 11.20
C GLU A 119 8.40 13.41 11.50
N LEU A 120 7.22 13.94 11.18
CA LEU A 120 5.97 13.21 11.28
C LEU A 120 5.96 12.01 10.32
N LEU A 121 6.39 12.18 9.06
CA LEU A 121 6.55 11.07 8.11
C LEU A 121 7.57 10.02 8.59
N PHE A 122 8.75 10.43 9.09
CA PHE A 122 9.72 9.49 9.64
C PHE A 122 9.22 8.80 10.91
N SER A 123 8.37 9.46 11.70
CA SER A 123 7.75 8.86 12.88
C SER A 123 6.86 7.69 12.52
N HIS A 124 6.19 7.72 11.36
CA HIS A 124 5.37 6.62 10.86
C HIS A 124 6.20 5.35 10.66
N CYS A 125 7.37 5.45 10.03
CA CYS A 125 8.29 4.32 9.89
C CYS A 125 8.72 3.76 11.26
N ARG A 126 9.07 4.65 12.20
CA ARG A 126 9.45 4.25 13.58
C ARG A 126 8.30 3.54 14.28
N SER A 127 7.07 4.03 14.14
CA SER A 127 5.89 3.43 14.73
C SER A 127 5.57 2.06 14.14
N LEU A 128 5.63 1.91 12.82
CA LEU A 128 5.42 0.63 12.13
C LEU A 128 6.38 -0.44 12.67
N PHE A 129 7.68 -0.14 12.74
CA PHE A 129 8.67 -1.10 13.23
C PHE A 129 8.65 -1.33 14.75
N LYS A 130 8.02 -0.42 15.52
CA LYS A 130 7.78 -0.62 16.96
C LYS A 130 6.62 -1.58 17.22
N ASP A 131 5.66 -1.69 16.31
CA ASP A 131 4.58 -2.67 16.42
C ASP A 131 5.10 -4.08 16.13
N LYS A 132 5.53 -4.77 17.19
CA LYS A 132 6.08 -6.12 17.10
C LYS A 132 5.07 -7.13 16.55
N LYS A 133 3.78 -6.95 16.79
CA LYS A 133 2.74 -7.89 16.29
C LYS A 133 2.58 -7.73 14.78
N LEU A 134 2.54 -6.48 14.32
CA LEU A 134 2.50 -6.20 12.88
C LEU A 134 3.78 -6.69 12.19
N VAL A 135 4.96 -6.39 12.73
CA VAL A 135 6.24 -6.84 12.17
C VAL A 135 6.31 -8.37 12.09
N GLU A 136 5.85 -9.07 13.12
CA GLU A 136 5.82 -10.54 13.11
C GLU A 136 4.83 -11.08 12.06
N TYR A 137 3.64 -10.48 11.96
CA TYR A 137 2.69 -10.80 10.90
C TYR A 137 3.31 -10.59 9.51
N LEU A 138 4.02 -9.48 9.28
CA LEU A 138 4.65 -9.19 7.99
C LEU A 138 5.75 -10.21 7.65
N LYS A 139 6.53 -10.65 8.65
CA LYS A 139 7.55 -11.69 8.49
C LYS A 139 6.95 -13.05 8.13
N GLN A 140 5.85 -13.44 8.77
CA GLN A 140 5.25 -14.76 8.59
C GLN A 140 4.37 -14.83 7.33
N SER A 141 3.87 -13.69 6.84
CA SER A 141 2.88 -13.63 5.77
C SER A 141 3.39 -13.97 4.37
N SER A 142 4.71 -14.11 4.17
CA SER A 142 5.34 -14.57 2.91
C SER A 142 4.81 -13.88 1.64
N PHE A 143 5.12 -12.58 1.50
CA PHE A 143 4.71 -11.78 0.34
C PHE A 143 5.58 -12.06 -0.89
N ASP A 144 4.95 -12.10 -2.08
CA ASP A 144 5.65 -12.28 -3.36
C ASP A 144 6.27 -10.98 -3.88
N ALA A 145 5.69 -9.84 -3.51
CA ALA A 145 6.19 -8.52 -3.88
C ALA A 145 5.80 -7.45 -2.85
N VAL A 146 6.52 -6.33 -2.88
CA VAL A 146 6.21 -5.12 -2.13
C VAL A 146 5.97 -3.98 -3.11
N PHE A 147 4.84 -3.29 -2.96
CA PHE A 147 4.48 -2.10 -3.71
C PHE A 147 4.58 -0.88 -2.80
N LEU A 148 5.57 -0.04 -3.10
CA LEU A 148 5.87 1.21 -2.38
C LEU A 148 5.52 2.41 -3.27
N ASP A 149 5.34 3.57 -2.66
CA ASP A 149 5.09 4.79 -3.41
C ASP A 149 6.27 5.13 -4.35
N PRO A 150 5.99 5.75 -5.52
CA PRO A 150 7.02 6.31 -6.40
C PRO A 150 7.67 7.57 -5.82
#